data_AF-A0A3L7MSV8-F1
#
_entry.id   AF-A0A3L7MSV8-F1
#
_cell.length_a   1.000
_cell.length_b   1.000
_cell.length_c   1.000
_cell.angle_alpha   90.00
_cell.angle_beta   90.00
_cell.angle_gamma   90.00
#
_symmetry.space_group_name_H-M   'P 1'
#
loop_
_entity.id
_entity.type
_entity.pdbx_description
1 polymer ?
#
loop_
_entity_poly.entity_id
_entity_poly.type
_entity_poly.pdbx_seq_one_letter_code
_entity_poly.pdbx_strand_id
1 'polypeptide(L)'
;MRIKMFNRITARILLTGVSLLGTVLMAQESSYQKTTKQLGLDDSGKGEIFSGPKEANTKAPTEFKKVDIQEGDFPLPINFASAMQLSDARPLIIDAAKAAEMVAAAQLQRANVLWLPNIYAGIDYFRHDGQYPSPVPPGQISNSRQAFTAGPGLSAIFATTDAIYEPLSARQILKARQYEIQAAKNDALMEVAVAYFNVQQSRGRLAGAIDTVTKGKDLVRKTEVLSKGLAAPVEIDRSRTLLAELEENAVQARNEWKVASAELARLLRLNPMAQVVPVEPPHLALMLISPSQPVDGLISLGLTSRPELSSNQALVQATIVKLKQEKMRPFIPSLLLQGNSGANGNSAPLLGGVTSAGVNGQFSGGSRFDMNAAVLWELKNFGLGNRALIKDREGHRQQALVDLFMIQDRVAAEVAQSQSQLSSASDRISFADAGLKNALISYDGNLKGMSETTRFGDVLMLVNRPQEVVAALQQLDNAYRNYFKSVQDYNRSQFKLFRSVGFPAEVLAIQKTAGQQIDVDTSRPFDLPPVTGIPYANMSYNTSSAPLPPKN
;
A
#
# COMPACT_ATOMS: atom_id res chain seq x y z
N MET A 1 38.56 -25.08 50.85
CA MET A 1 37.48 -26.10 50.87
C MET A 1 36.16 -25.52 51.38
N ARG A 2 35.62 -24.48 50.72
CA ARG A 2 34.40 -23.77 51.16
C ARG A 2 33.58 -23.17 50.00
N ILE A 3 33.63 -23.80 48.81
CA ILE A 3 32.84 -23.39 47.62
C ILE A 3 31.93 -24.51 47.10
N LYS A 4 32.16 -25.78 47.47
CA LYS A 4 31.32 -26.92 47.04
C LYS A 4 30.06 -27.16 47.89
N MET A 5 29.93 -26.51 49.06
CA MET A 5 28.78 -26.73 49.94
C MET A 5 27.62 -25.74 49.69
N PHE A 6 27.89 -24.58 49.08
CA PHE A 6 26.86 -23.57 48.78
C PHE A 6 25.99 -23.94 47.56
N ASN A 7 26.53 -24.67 46.58
CA ASN A 7 25.78 -25.07 45.38
C ASN A 7 24.78 -26.22 45.60
N ARG A 8 24.86 -26.95 46.71
CA ARG A 8 23.90 -28.05 46.99
C ARG A 8 22.65 -27.59 47.75
N ILE A 9 22.70 -26.43 48.40
CA ILE A 9 21.56 -25.89 49.15
C ILE A 9 20.67 -25.01 48.24
N THR A 10 21.25 -24.29 47.28
CA THR A 10 20.49 -23.54 46.26
C THR A 10 19.77 -24.45 45.25
N ALA A 11 20.32 -25.62 44.91
CA ALA A 11 19.68 -26.55 43.98
C ALA A 11 18.45 -27.28 44.57
N ARG A 12 18.35 -27.40 45.91
CA ARG A 12 17.23 -28.09 46.57
C ARG A 12 16.02 -27.18 46.85
N ILE A 13 16.23 -25.87 46.94
CA ILE A 13 15.15 -24.89 47.13
C ILE A 13 14.46 -24.56 45.79
N LEU A 14 15.18 -24.68 44.67
CA LEU A 14 14.60 -24.52 43.32
C LEU A 14 13.72 -25.69 42.88
N LEU A 15 13.93 -26.90 43.38
CA LEU A 15 13.13 -28.07 42.96
C LEU A 15 11.78 -28.21 43.71
N THR A 16 11.66 -27.66 44.92
CA THR A 16 10.41 -27.70 45.69
C THR A 16 9.45 -26.55 45.35
N GLY A 17 9.97 -25.43 44.81
CA GLY A 17 9.15 -24.30 44.32
C GLY A 17 8.43 -24.59 42.99
N VAL A 18 8.91 -25.54 42.19
CA VAL A 18 8.32 -25.89 40.89
C VAL A 18 7.12 -26.85 41.04
N SER A 19 7.05 -27.62 42.14
CA SER A 19 5.96 -28.57 42.37
C SER A 19 4.68 -27.92 42.91
N LEU A 20 4.74 -26.73 43.53
CA LEU A 20 3.55 -26.03 44.04
C LEU A 20 2.96 -25.02 43.04
N LEU A 21 3.71 -24.58 42.03
CA LEU A 21 3.16 -23.77 40.94
C LEU A 21 2.35 -24.61 39.94
N GLY A 22 2.66 -25.89 39.79
CA GLY A 22 1.97 -26.79 38.86
C GLY A 22 0.52 -27.08 39.23
N THR A 23 0.17 -27.08 40.51
CA THR A 23 -1.21 -27.36 40.96
C THR A 23 -2.09 -26.13 41.06
N VAL A 24 -1.52 -24.92 41.12
CA VAL A 24 -2.29 -23.65 41.09
C VAL A 24 -2.51 -23.15 39.66
N LEU A 25 -1.63 -23.47 38.69
CA LEU A 25 -1.88 -23.18 37.26
C LEU A 25 -2.97 -24.07 36.64
N MET A 26 -3.08 -25.33 37.07
CA MET A 26 -4.02 -26.32 36.50
C MET A 26 -5.50 -26.03 36.82
N ALA A 27 -5.79 -25.18 37.81
CA ALA A 27 -7.16 -24.75 38.15
C ALA A 27 -7.61 -23.49 37.38
N GLN A 28 -6.67 -22.76 36.77
CA GLN A 28 -6.94 -21.55 35.97
C GLN A 28 -6.88 -21.82 34.45
N GLU A 29 -6.23 -22.92 34.03
CA GLU A 29 -6.26 -23.44 32.65
C GLU A 29 -7.63 -24.03 32.27
N SER A 30 -8.42 -24.50 33.24
CA SER A 30 -9.71 -25.15 32.97
C SER A 30 -10.84 -24.19 32.54
N SER A 31 -10.66 -22.87 32.69
CA SER A 31 -11.60 -21.85 32.19
C SER A 31 -11.10 -21.15 30.92
N TYR A 32 -9.80 -21.18 30.64
CA TYR A 32 -9.20 -20.62 29.42
C TYR A 32 -9.38 -21.55 28.20
N GLN A 33 -9.35 -22.87 28.41
CA GLN A 33 -9.55 -23.86 27.33
C GLN A 33 -10.99 -23.95 26.81
N LYS A 34 -11.98 -23.41 27.53
CA LYS A 34 -13.39 -23.46 27.12
C LYS A 34 -13.82 -22.35 26.16
N THR A 35 -12.96 -21.37 25.90
CA THR A 35 -13.22 -20.28 24.95
C THR A 35 -12.44 -20.43 23.64
N THR A 36 -11.29 -21.12 23.66
CA THR A 36 -10.50 -21.44 22.46
C THR A 36 -11.16 -22.48 21.55
N LYS A 37 -11.91 -23.43 22.14
CA LYS A 37 -12.67 -24.45 21.38
C LYS A 37 -13.93 -23.90 20.69
N GLN A 38 -14.34 -22.67 21.00
CA GLN A 38 -15.46 -21.98 20.36
C GLN A 38 -15.04 -21.12 19.17
N LEU A 39 -13.72 -20.93 18.94
CA LEU A 39 -13.18 -20.02 17.94
C LEU A 39 -12.44 -20.72 16.77
N GLY A 40 -12.34 -22.05 16.75
CA GLY A 40 -11.67 -22.80 15.67
C GLY A 40 -10.17 -22.45 15.49
N LEU A 41 -9.51 -22.01 16.56
CA LEU A 41 -8.11 -21.56 16.58
C LEU A 41 -7.11 -22.70 16.86
N ASP A 42 -7.58 -23.95 16.98
CA ASP A 42 -6.81 -25.13 17.37
C ASP A 42 -6.26 -25.96 16.21
N ASP A 43 -6.36 -25.46 14.97
CA ASP A 43 -5.74 -26.10 13.82
C ASP A 43 -4.23 -25.79 13.79
N SER A 44 -3.46 -26.60 14.51
CA SER A 44 -2.01 -26.77 14.36
C SER A 44 -1.69 -27.44 13.01
N GLY A 45 -2.13 -26.79 11.93
CA GLY A 45 -1.84 -27.16 10.55
C GLY A 45 -0.33 -27.21 10.35
N LYS A 46 0.15 -28.41 10.03
CA LYS A 46 1.54 -28.69 9.71
C LYS A 46 2.09 -27.67 8.70
N GLY A 47 3.05 -26.85 9.12
CA GLY A 47 4.02 -26.18 8.26
C GLY A 47 3.55 -25.00 7.38
N GLU A 48 2.25 -24.76 7.19
CA GLU A 48 1.77 -23.65 6.35
C GLU A 48 1.42 -22.40 7.19
N ILE A 49 2.21 -21.33 7.04
CA ILE A 49 2.03 -20.05 7.75
C ILE A 49 0.70 -19.36 7.35
N PHE A 50 0.14 -19.71 6.19
CA PHE A 50 -1.12 -19.20 5.67
C PHE A 50 -1.99 -20.36 5.18
N SER A 51 -3.08 -20.65 5.88
CA SER A 51 -4.03 -21.72 5.52
C SER A 51 -5.32 -21.18 4.86
N GLY A 52 -5.32 -19.93 4.40
CA GLY A 52 -6.51 -19.23 3.92
C GLY A 52 -7.40 -18.63 5.04
N PRO A 53 -8.35 -17.75 4.69
CA PRO A 53 -9.23 -17.08 5.65
C PRO A 53 -10.18 -18.07 6.35
N LYS A 54 -10.11 -18.13 7.68
CA LYS A 54 -11.03 -18.89 8.55
C LYS A 54 -11.90 -17.92 9.35
N GLU A 55 -13.17 -18.27 9.57
CA GLU A 55 -14.05 -17.50 10.45
C GLU A 55 -13.76 -17.90 11.91
N ALA A 56 -13.31 -16.95 12.71
CA ALA A 56 -12.95 -17.21 14.11
C ALA A 56 -14.14 -17.00 15.05
N ASN A 57 -15.11 -16.14 14.74
CA ASN A 57 -16.29 -15.92 15.57
C ASN A 57 -17.52 -15.60 14.72
N THR A 58 -18.52 -16.48 14.75
CA THR A 58 -19.74 -16.37 13.92
C THR A 58 -20.99 -16.02 14.72
N LYS A 59 -21.01 -16.27 16.04
CA LYS A 59 -22.21 -16.07 16.87
C LYS A 59 -22.12 -14.77 17.65
N ALA A 60 -23.05 -13.86 17.39
CA ALA A 60 -23.17 -12.63 18.16
C ALA A 60 -23.55 -12.95 19.63
N PRO A 61 -23.00 -12.21 20.60
CA PRO A 61 -23.39 -12.34 22.00
C PRO A 61 -24.84 -11.89 22.26
N THR A 62 -25.41 -11.07 21.39
CA THR A 62 -26.84 -10.69 21.39
C THR A 62 -27.32 -10.43 19.97
N GLU A 63 -28.63 -10.55 19.72
CA GLU A 63 -29.23 -10.12 18.45
C GLU A 63 -29.37 -8.60 18.40
N PHE A 64 -28.77 -7.98 17.39
CA PHE A 64 -28.91 -6.55 17.15
C PHE A 64 -30.00 -6.29 16.12
N LYS A 65 -30.84 -5.28 16.37
CA LYS A 65 -31.77 -4.79 15.35
C LYS A 65 -30.95 -4.30 14.14
N LYS A 66 -31.39 -4.65 12.93
CA LYS A 66 -30.79 -4.11 11.70
C LYS A 66 -30.84 -2.58 11.75
N VAL A 67 -29.73 -1.95 11.40
CA VAL A 67 -29.66 -0.49 11.31
C VAL A 67 -30.47 -0.05 10.11
N ASP A 68 -31.52 0.73 10.37
CA ASP A 68 -32.39 1.29 9.33
C ASP A 68 -31.65 2.40 8.56
N ILE A 69 -31.75 2.39 7.23
CA ILE A 69 -31.24 3.43 6.34
C ILE A 69 -32.23 4.61 6.36
N GLN A 70 -31.74 5.85 6.50
CA GLN A 70 -32.63 7.01 6.53
C GLN A 70 -32.99 7.50 5.13
N GLU A 71 -34.11 8.20 5.02
CA GLU A 71 -34.51 8.89 3.79
C GLU A 71 -33.42 9.91 3.38
N GLY A 72 -32.92 9.80 2.14
CA GLY A 72 -31.81 10.62 1.63
C GLY A 72 -30.41 9.98 1.72
N ASP A 73 -30.26 8.83 2.39
CA ASP A 73 -29.03 8.03 2.30
C ASP A 73 -29.01 7.24 0.96
N PHE A 74 -27.83 7.07 0.38
CA PHE A 74 -27.62 6.25 -0.84
C PHE A 74 -26.98 4.91 -0.46
N PRO A 75 -27.77 3.88 -0.11
CA PRO A 75 -27.21 2.63 0.41
C PRO A 75 -26.47 1.86 -0.68
N LEU A 76 -25.24 1.44 -0.36
CA LEU A 76 -24.38 0.67 -1.25
C LEU A 76 -24.01 -0.65 -0.57
N PRO A 77 -24.75 -1.74 -0.82
CA PRO A 77 -24.40 -3.05 -0.29
C PRO A 77 -23.10 -3.54 -0.93
N ILE A 78 -22.10 -3.87 -0.11
CA ILE A 78 -20.83 -4.42 -0.58
C ILE A 78 -20.31 -5.46 0.41
N ASN A 79 -19.91 -6.62 -0.08
CA ASN A 79 -19.25 -7.62 0.74
C ASN A 79 -17.73 -7.40 0.75
N PHE A 80 -17.04 -8.04 1.69
CA PHE A 80 -15.60 -7.89 1.84
C PHE A 80 -14.85 -8.36 0.59
N ALA A 81 -15.25 -9.48 0.00
CA ALA A 81 -14.63 -10.02 -1.21
C ALA A 81 -14.67 -9.04 -2.39
N SER A 82 -15.82 -8.40 -2.64
CA SER A 82 -16.00 -7.36 -3.66
C SER A 82 -15.13 -6.14 -3.38
N ALA A 83 -15.07 -5.68 -2.12
CA ALA A 83 -14.18 -4.58 -1.76
C ALA A 83 -12.70 -4.91 -2.06
N MET A 84 -12.27 -6.14 -1.77
CA MET A 84 -10.91 -6.62 -2.05
C MET A 84 -10.64 -6.73 -3.56
N GLN A 85 -11.59 -7.19 -4.36
CA GLN A 85 -11.46 -7.18 -5.83
C GLN A 85 -11.33 -5.75 -6.38
N LEU A 86 -12.13 -4.82 -5.86
CA LEU A 86 -12.04 -3.41 -6.24
C LEU A 86 -10.71 -2.76 -5.80
N SER A 87 -10.04 -3.29 -4.77
CA SER A 87 -8.73 -2.81 -4.30
C SER A 87 -7.56 -3.09 -5.25
N ASP A 88 -7.66 -4.07 -6.15
CA ASP A 88 -6.66 -4.30 -7.20
C ASP A 88 -6.99 -3.53 -8.48
N ALA A 89 -8.29 -3.35 -8.77
CA ALA A 89 -8.75 -2.83 -10.05
C ALA A 89 -8.79 -1.30 -10.17
N ARG A 90 -8.99 -0.58 -9.06
CA ARG A 90 -9.35 0.86 -9.08
C ARG A 90 -8.33 1.82 -8.45
N PRO A 91 -7.53 1.45 -7.43
CA PRO A 91 -6.70 2.43 -6.74
C PRO A 91 -5.65 3.12 -7.62
N LEU A 92 -5.59 4.44 -7.50
CA LEU A 92 -4.66 5.29 -8.27
C LEU A 92 -3.19 5.01 -7.95
N ILE A 93 -2.88 4.45 -6.78
CA ILE A 93 -1.52 4.07 -6.41
C ILE A 93 -0.96 2.95 -7.32
N ILE A 94 -1.83 2.01 -7.74
CA ILE A 94 -1.45 0.95 -8.68
C ILE A 94 -1.27 1.53 -10.08
N ASP A 95 -2.14 2.45 -10.51
CA ASP A 95 -2.00 3.14 -11.80
C ASP A 95 -0.71 3.98 -11.86
N ALA A 96 -0.35 4.66 -10.78
CA ALA A 96 0.91 5.39 -10.68
C ALA A 96 2.13 4.47 -10.77
N ALA A 97 2.10 3.31 -10.11
CA ALA A 97 3.17 2.31 -10.20
C ALA A 97 3.29 1.72 -11.62
N LYS A 98 2.17 1.43 -12.29
CA LYS A 98 2.13 1.00 -13.70
C LYS A 98 2.69 2.07 -14.64
N ALA A 99 2.36 3.35 -14.42
CA ALA A 99 2.92 4.45 -15.20
C ALA A 99 4.44 4.56 -15.01
N ALA A 100 4.95 4.37 -13.78
CA ALA A 100 6.38 4.34 -13.51
C ALA A 100 7.09 3.16 -14.21
N GLU A 101 6.44 1.98 -14.29
CA GLU A 101 6.94 0.86 -15.09
C GLU A 101 7.00 1.21 -16.59
N MET A 102 5.96 1.85 -17.15
CA MET A 102 5.95 2.29 -18.56
C MET A 102 7.12 3.24 -18.86
N VAL A 103 7.41 4.18 -17.96
CA VAL A 103 8.58 5.07 -18.08
C VAL A 103 9.89 4.29 -18.05
N ALA A 104 10.04 3.33 -17.14
CA ALA A 104 11.24 2.49 -17.07
C ALA A 104 11.39 1.58 -18.30
N ALA A 105 10.29 1.08 -18.86
CA ALA A 105 10.28 0.29 -20.08
C ALA A 105 10.72 1.13 -21.29
N ALA A 106 10.23 2.38 -21.41
CA ALA A 106 10.67 3.31 -22.44
C ALA A 106 12.15 3.69 -22.28
N GLN A 107 12.65 3.86 -21.05
CA GLN A 107 14.07 4.07 -20.77
C GLN A 107 14.91 2.87 -21.20
N LEU A 108 14.45 1.64 -20.96
CA LEU A 108 15.11 0.43 -21.45
C LEU A 108 15.10 0.35 -22.98
N GLN A 109 13.98 0.66 -23.63
CA GLN A 109 13.89 0.73 -25.09
C GLN A 109 14.90 1.73 -25.66
N ARG A 110 14.97 2.94 -25.08
CA ARG A 110 15.96 3.95 -25.44
C ARG A 110 17.40 3.45 -25.25
N ALA A 111 17.68 2.75 -24.14
CA ALA A 111 18.99 2.18 -23.87
C ALA A 111 19.36 1.09 -24.90
N ASN A 112 18.41 0.22 -25.26
CA ASN A 112 18.62 -0.87 -26.22
C ASN A 112 18.96 -0.39 -27.65
N VAL A 113 18.67 0.87 -27.98
CA VAL A 113 18.94 1.46 -29.31
C VAL A 113 20.11 2.45 -29.31
N LEU A 114 20.86 2.58 -28.22
CA LEU A 114 22.06 3.46 -28.17
C LEU A 114 23.16 3.06 -29.17
N TRP A 115 23.13 1.84 -29.68
CA TRP A 115 24.04 1.36 -30.72
C TRP A 115 23.57 1.71 -32.14
N LEU A 116 22.37 2.30 -32.31
CA LEU A 116 21.88 2.76 -33.60
C LEU A 116 22.35 4.21 -33.87
N PRO A 117 22.69 4.54 -35.12
CA PRO A 117 23.00 5.91 -35.50
C PRO A 117 21.75 6.78 -35.51
N ASN A 118 21.91 8.09 -35.30
CA ASN A 118 20.84 9.04 -35.60
C ASN A 118 20.88 9.35 -37.10
N ILE A 119 19.73 9.23 -37.75
CA ILE A 119 19.53 9.69 -39.12
C ILE A 119 18.79 11.03 -39.09
N TYR A 120 19.20 11.93 -39.97
CA TYR A 120 18.54 13.21 -40.17
C TYR A 120 18.63 13.60 -41.64
N ALA A 121 17.88 14.60 -42.06
CA ALA A 121 18.04 15.23 -43.35
C ALA A 121 18.08 16.74 -43.14
N GLY A 122 18.94 17.42 -43.89
CA GLY A 122 19.18 18.83 -43.69
C GLY A 122 19.56 19.52 -44.98
N ILE A 123 19.45 20.85 -44.92
CA ILE A 123 19.97 21.75 -45.93
C ILE A 123 20.97 22.68 -45.26
N ASP A 124 22.05 22.99 -45.95
CA ASP A 124 23.09 23.91 -45.55
C ASP A 124 23.32 24.88 -46.69
N TYR A 125 23.26 26.18 -46.40
CA TYR A 125 23.65 27.22 -47.33
C TYR A 125 24.73 28.07 -46.66
N PHE A 126 25.91 28.02 -47.24
CA PHE A 126 27.05 28.79 -46.81
C PHE A 126 27.37 29.85 -47.86
N ARG A 127 27.54 31.08 -47.41
CA ARG A 127 28.09 32.18 -48.20
C ARG A 127 29.18 32.87 -47.41
N HIS A 128 30.31 33.11 -48.05
CA HIS A 128 31.42 33.84 -47.50
C HIS A 128 31.93 34.85 -48.51
N ASP A 129 31.91 36.11 -48.12
CA ASP A 129 32.45 37.21 -48.90
C ASP A 129 33.61 37.83 -48.11
N GLY A 130 34.83 37.82 -48.65
CA GLY A 130 35.97 38.46 -48.00
C GLY A 130 37.33 37.82 -48.28
N GLN A 131 38.31 38.25 -47.50
CA GLN A 131 39.71 37.79 -47.57
C GLN A 131 39.79 36.38 -46.97
N TYR A 132 40.20 35.39 -47.77
CA TYR A 132 40.52 34.05 -47.29
C TYR A 132 42.03 33.79 -47.42
N PRO A 133 42.70 33.27 -46.37
CA PRO A 133 44.10 32.89 -46.47
C PRO A 133 44.24 31.69 -47.41
N SER A 134 44.99 31.85 -48.51
CA SER A 134 45.27 30.75 -49.43
C SER A 134 46.67 30.17 -49.17
N PRO A 135 46.81 28.86 -48.96
CA PRO A 135 48.13 28.23 -48.85
C PRO A 135 48.85 28.17 -50.21
N VAL A 136 48.13 28.19 -51.34
CA VAL A 136 48.70 28.22 -52.69
C VAL A 136 47.78 29.00 -53.65
N PRO A 137 48.23 30.10 -54.30
CA PRO A 137 49.46 30.85 -54.01
C PRO A 137 49.41 31.51 -52.62
N PRO A 138 50.56 31.71 -51.94
CA PRO A 138 50.59 32.33 -50.62
C PRO A 138 50.10 33.78 -50.68
N GLY A 139 49.05 34.11 -49.93
CA GLY A 139 48.52 35.48 -49.87
C GLY A 139 47.08 35.54 -49.35
N GLN A 140 46.56 36.76 -49.19
CA GLN A 140 45.14 36.96 -48.97
C GLN A 140 44.44 37.03 -50.33
N ILE A 141 43.47 36.15 -50.55
CA ILE A 141 42.66 36.14 -51.77
C ILE A 141 41.26 36.60 -51.38
N SER A 142 40.80 37.70 -51.97
CA SER A 142 39.39 38.09 -51.88
C SER A 142 38.56 37.13 -52.73
N ASN A 143 37.65 36.40 -52.11
CA ASN A 143 36.81 35.43 -52.81
C ASN A 143 35.39 35.44 -52.22
N SER A 144 34.39 35.46 -53.09
CA SER A 144 32.99 35.19 -52.76
C SER A 144 32.75 33.70 -52.94
N ARG A 145 32.74 32.91 -51.86
CA ARG A 145 32.42 31.47 -51.91
C ARG A 145 30.98 31.25 -51.51
N GLN A 146 30.31 30.38 -52.25
CA GLN A 146 28.97 29.93 -51.91
C GLN A 146 28.88 28.43 -52.06
N ALA A 147 28.22 27.79 -51.12
CA ALA A 147 27.95 26.37 -51.15
C ALA A 147 26.54 26.11 -50.65
N PHE A 148 25.84 25.24 -51.35
CA PHE A 148 24.57 24.69 -50.92
C PHE A 148 24.72 23.17 -50.84
N THR A 149 24.24 22.57 -49.76
CA THR A 149 24.19 21.12 -49.63
C THR A 149 22.84 20.73 -49.09
N ALA A 150 22.17 19.78 -49.72
CA ALA A 150 20.90 19.24 -49.28
C ALA A 150 20.95 17.71 -49.35
N GLY A 151 20.63 17.06 -48.24
CA GLY A 151 20.62 15.60 -48.23
C GLY A 151 20.53 14.99 -46.83
N PRO A 152 20.59 13.65 -46.76
CA PRO A 152 20.60 12.94 -45.51
C PRO A 152 21.95 13.11 -44.79
N GLY A 153 21.88 13.14 -43.46
CA GLY A 153 23.00 13.03 -42.55
C GLY A 153 22.84 11.82 -41.66
N LEU A 154 23.98 11.29 -41.25
CA LEU A 154 24.09 10.25 -40.23
C LEU A 154 25.08 10.76 -39.21
N SER A 155 24.71 10.67 -37.94
CA SER A 155 25.61 10.98 -36.83
C SER A 155 25.43 9.95 -35.74
N ALA A 156 26.53 9.30 -35.39
CA ALA A 156 26.59 8.35 -34.31
C ALA A 156 27.85 8.59 -33.50
N ILE A 157 27.67 9.01 -32.25
CA ILE A 157 28.71 8.99 -31.25
C ILE A 157 28.40 7.79 -30.37
N PHE A 158 28.93 6.63 -30.75
CA PHE A 158 28.78 5.40 -30.00
C PHE A 158 29.73 5.45 -28.81
N ALA A 159 29.22 5.93 -27.68
CA ALA A 159 29.82 5.60 -26.39
C ALA A 159 29.58 4.10 -26.16
N THR A 160 30.46 3.26 -26.71
CA THR A 160 30.37 1.79 -26.68
C THR A 160 30.16 1.25 -25.26
N THR A 161 30.82 1.87 -24.28
CA THR A 161 30.61 1.60 -22.86
C THR A 161 29.15 1.81 -22.46
N ASP A 162 28.52 2.91 -22.87
CA ASP A 162 27.12 3.20 -22.54
C ASP A 162 26.18 2.25 -23.29
N ALA A 163 26.44 1.97 -24.57
CA ALA A 163 25.64 1.01 -25.34
C ALA A 163 25.65 -0.41 -24.74
N ILE A 164 26.74 -0.82 -24.07
CA ILE A 164 26.86 -2.12 -23.41
C ILE A 164 26.17 -2.12 -22.03
N TYR A 165 26.42 -1.11 -21.20
CA TYR A 165 26.04 -1.13 -19.79
C TYR A 165 24.72 -0.41 -19.48
N GLU A 166 24.29 0.58 -20.28
CA GLU A 166 23.02 1.28 -20.07
C GLU A 166 21.82 0.32 -20.14
N PRO A 167 21.71 -0.60 -21.12
CA PRO A 167 20.61 -1.56 -21.17
C PRO A 167 20.59 -2.47 -19.95
N LEU A 168 21.77 -2.90 -19.47
CA LEU A 168 21.88 -3.77 -18.30
C LEU A 168 21.38 -3.08 -17.04
N SER A 169 21.73 -1.80 -16.85
CA SER A 169 21.23 -0.99 -15.73
C SER A 169 19.72 -0.75 -15.87
N ALA A 170 19.25 -0.38 -17.07
CA ALA A 170 17.84 -0.09 -17.32
C ALA A 170 16.95 -1.33 -17.11
N ARG A 171 17.44 -2.55 -17.40
CA ARG A 171 16.73 -3.80 -17.07
C ARG A 171 16.52 -3.96 -15.58
N GLN A 172 17.54 -3.65 -14.77
CA GLN A 172 17.42 -3.73 -13.31
C GLN A 172 16.45 -2.67 -12.77
N ILE A 173 16.45 -1.46 -13.33
CA ILE A 173 15.48 -0.41 -12.98
C ILE A 173 14.05 -0.83 -13.34
N LEU A 174 13.84 -1.39 -14.55
CA LEU A 174 12.52 -1.93 -14.93
C LEU A 174 12.06 -3.03 -13.98
N LYS A 175 12.96 -3.97 -13.63
CA LYS A 175 12.68 -5.03 -12.66
C LYS A 175 12.30 -4.45 -11.29
N ALA A 176 12.96 -3.38 -10.84
CA ALA A 176 12.60 -2.69 -9.60
C ALA A 176 11.16 -2.13 -9.67
N ARG A 177 10.80 -1.45 -10.76
CA ARG A 177 9.44 -0.91 -10.95
C ARG A 177 8.36 -1.99 -11.01
N GLN A 178 8.67 -3.15 -11.57
CA GLN A 178 7.76 -4.30 -11.57
C GLN A 178 7.46 -4.80 -10.16
N TYR A 179 8.46 -4.88 -9.28
CA TYR A 179 8.22 -5.23 -7.88
C TYR A 179 7.46 -4.14 -7.12
N GLU A 180 7.68 -2.86 -7.44
CA GLU A 180 6.91 -1.76 -6.83
C GLU A 180 5.42 -1.83 -7.15
N ILE A 181 5.02 -2.35 -8.31
CA ILE A 181 3.60 -2.62 -8.61
C ILE A 181 3.03 -3.60 -7.60
N GLN A 182 3.73 -4.70 -7.30
CA GLN A 182 3.27 -5.67 -6.31
C GLN A 182 3.22 -5.06 -4.90
N ALA A 183 4.17 -4.20 -4.54
CA ALA A 183 4.13 -3.47 -3.28
C ALA A 183 2.90 -2.56 -3.20
N ALA A 184 2.61 -1.79 -4.26
CA ALA A 184 1.45 -0.93 -4.36
C ALA A 184 0.12 -1.71 -4.27
N LYS A 185 0.05 -2.91 -4.88
CA LYS A 185 -1.11 -3.81 -4.73
C LYS A 185 -1.31 -4.26 -3.29
N ASN A 186 -0.23 -4.69 -2.62
CA ASN A 186 -0.29 -5.14 -1.23
C ASN A 186 -0.71 -4.01 -0.28
N ASP A 187 -0.21 -2.80 -0.51
CA ASP A 187 -0.56 -1.61 0.27
C ASP A 187 -2.03 -1.22 0.05
N ALA A 188 -2.48 -1.15 -1.20
CA ALA A 188 -3.87 -0.83 -1.55
C ALA A 188 -4.87 -1.83 -0.93
N LEU A 189 -4.55 -3.12 -0.97
CA LEU A 189 -5.36 -4.15 -0.36
C LEU A 189 -5.45 -3.98 1.17
N MET A 190 -4.30 -3.73 1.83
CA MET A 190 -4.29 -3.50 3.27
C MET A 190 -5.11 -2.26 3.65
N GLU A 191 -4.99 -1.17 2.90
CA GLU A 191 -5.73 0.07 3.15
C GLU A 191 -7.24 -0.14 3.02
N VAL A 192 -7.68 -0.82 1.95
CA VAL A 192 -9.09 -1.16 1.75
C VAL A 192 -9.60 -2.08 2.85
N ALA A 193 -8.84 -3.10 3.24
CA ALA A 193 -9.24 -3.99 4.32
C ALA A 193 -9.42 -3.22 5.64
N VAL A 194 -8.47 -2.34 5.98
CA VAL A 194 -8.56 -1.50 7.17
C VAL A 194 -9.79 -0.58 7.11
N ALA A 195 -10.02 0.10 6.00
CA ALA A 195 -11.17 0.99 5.82
C ALA A 195 -12.50 0.23 5.89
N TYR A 196 -12.57 -0.97 5.31
CA TYR A 196 -13.75 -1.83 5.38
C TYR A 196 -14.10 -2.20 6.82
N PHE A 197 -13.12 -2.60 7.63
CA PHE A 197 -13.37 -2.91 9.04
C PHE A 197 -13.63 -1.67 9.91
N ASN A 198 -13.19 -0.49 9.48
CA ASN A 198 -13.63 0.77 10.09
C ASN A 198 -15.12 1.03 9.83
N VAL A 199 -15.63 0.79 8.62
CA VAL A 199 -17.07 0.85 8.33
C VAL A 199 -17.85 -0.15 9.19
N GLN A 200 -17.37 -1.40 9.28
CA GLN A 200 -17.99 -2.42 10.13
C GLN A 200 -18.02 -2.00 11.60
N GLN A 201 -16.94 -1.42 12.11
CA GLN A 201 -16.87 -0.94 13.50
C GLN A 201 -17.90 0.17 13.76
N SER A 202 -17.93 1.20 12.91
CA SER A 202 -18.87 2.32 13.08
C SER A 202 -20.32 1.87 12.99
N ARG A 203 -20.62 0.92 12.09
CA ARG A 203 -21.95 0.33 11.98
C ARG A 203 -22.33 -0.51 13.20
N GLY A 204 -21.39 -1.30 13.73
CA GLY A 204 -21.58 -2.04 14.98
C GLY A 204 -21.85 -1.10 16.16
N ARG A 205 -21.07 -0.02 16.28
CA ARG A 205 -21.26 1.02 17.29
C ARG A 205 -22.66 1.64 17.21
N LEU A 206 -23.14 1.95 16.01
CA LEU A 206 -24.51 2.46 15.81
C LEU A 206 -25.57 1.44 16.21
N ALA A 207 -25.39 0.16 15.86
CA ALA A 207 -26.32 -0.91 16.25
C ALA A 207 -26.42 -1.02 17.78
N GLY A 208 -25.30 -0.96 18.49
CA GLY A 208 -25.26 -0.90 19.96
C GLY A 208 -25.93 0.34 20.53
N ALA A 209 -25.67 1.53 19.95
CA ALA A 209 -26.26 2.79 20.41
C ALA A 209 -27.79 2.85 20.23
N ILE A 210 -28.33 2.28 19.14
CA ILE A 210 -29.78 2.21 18.93
C ILE A 210 -30.44 1.28 19.97
N ASP A 211 -29.78 0.16 20.27
CA ASP A 211 -30.26 -0.78 21.29
C ASP A 211 -30.23 -0.14 22.69
N THR A 212 -29.15 0.57 23.06
CA THR A 212 -29.07 1.27 24.35
C THR A 212 -30.08 2.40 24.47
N VAL A 213 -30.34 3.17 23.40
CA VAL A 213 -31.43 4.16 23.37
C VAL A 213 -32.79 3.51 23.62
N THR A 214 -33.05 2.37 22.98
CA THR A 214 -34.31 1.62 23.17
C THR A 214 -34.47 1.18 24.63
N LYS A 215 -33.41 0.62 25.20
CA LYS A 215 -33.33 0.24 26.62
C LYS A 215 -33.48 1.44 27.56
N GLY A 216 -32.86 2.57 27.23
CA GLY A 216 -32.98 3.83 27.98
C GLY A 216 -34.39 4.39 27.99
N LYS A 217 -35.12 4.31 26.86
CA LYS A 217 -36.53 4.71 26.79
C LYS A 217 -37.41 3.84 27.68
N ASP A 218 -37.16 2.54 27.73
CA ASP A 218 -37.90 1.64 28.61
C ASP A 218 -37.57 1.89 30.09
N LEU A 219 -36.29 2.16 30.42
CA LEU A 219 -35.87 2.58 31.75
C LEU A 219 -36.58 3.85 32.23
N VAL A 220 -36.63 4.90 31.40
CA VAL A 220 -37.36 6.14 31.72
C VAL A 220 -38.83 5.84 32.00
N ARG A 221 -39.51 5.09 31.11
CA ARG A 221 -40.92 4.72 31.27
C ARG A 221 -41.18 3.98 32.58
N LYS A 222 -40.34 2.99 32.91
CA LYS A 222 -40.47 2.22 34.16
C LYS A 222 -40.18 3.09 35.39
N THR A 223 -39.17 3.96 35.32
CA THR A 223 -38.81 4.86 36.42
C THR A 223 -39.94 5.85 36.72
N GLU A 224 -40.62 6.38 35.70
CA GLU A 224 -41.79 7.26 35.86
C GLU A 224 -42.95 6.56 36.58
N VAL A 225 -43.18 5.28 36.29
CA VAL A 225 -44.21 4.47 36.99
C VAL A 225 -43.83 4.28 38.46
N LEU A 226 -42.57 3.90 38.73
CA LEU A 226 -42.09 3.66 40.09
C LEU A 226 -42.03 4.92 40.95
N SER A 227 -41.80 6.08 40.34
CA SER A 227 -41.73 7.37 41.05
C SER A 227 -43.08 7.86 41.59
N LYS A 228 -44.17 7.15 41.32
CA LYS A 228 -45.49 7.40 41.93
C LYS A 228 -45.59 6.93 43.39
N GLY A 229 -44.55 6.33 43.96
CA GLY A 229 -44.52 5.97 45.38
C GLY A 229 -43.38 5.05 45.84
N LEU A 230 -42.64 4.44 44.91
CA LEU A 230 -41.56 3.47 45.22
C LEU A 230 -40.15 3.99 44.90
N ALA A 231 -40.02 5.04 44.10
CA ALA A 231 -38.75 5.70 43.78
C ALA A 231 -38.83 7.22 43.99
N ALA A 232 -37.69 7.86 44.24
CA ALA A 232 -37.62 9.31 44.38
C ALA A 232 -37.78 10.01 43.02
N PRO A 233 -38.46 11.17 42.93
CA PRO A 233 -38.65 11.89 41.66
C PRO A 233 -37.35 12.21 40.91
N VAL A 234 -36.24 12.43 41.64
CA VAL A 234 -34.91 12.67 41.06
C VAL A 234 -34.39 11.52 40.19
N GLU A 235 -34.89 10.30 40.40
CA GLU A 235 -34.55 9.16 39.55
C GLU A 235 -35.09 9.31 38.13
N ILE A 236 -36.21 10.02 37.93
CA ILE A 236 -36.74 10.33 36.59
C ILE A 236 -35.75 11.22 35.86
N ASP A 237 -35.29 12.31 36.50
CA ASP A 237 -34.37 13.26 35.89
C ASP A 237 -33.01 12.60 35.57
N ARG A 238 -32.55 11.69 36.44
CA ARG A 238 -31.35 10.88 36.19
C ARG A 238 -31.51 9.96 34.97
N SER A 239 -32.62 9.22 34.90
CA SER A 239 -32.91 8.34 33.76
C SER A 239 -33.07 9.12 32.45
N ARG A 240 -33.69 10.31 32.49
CA ARG A 240 -33.81 11.20 31.32
C ARG A 240 -32.47 11.76 30.88
N THR A 241 -31.59 12.11 31.82
CA THR A 241 -30.22 12.57 31.53
C THR A 241 -29.43 11.48 30.81
N LEU A 242 -29.48 10.24 31.30
CA LEU A 242 -28.86 9.11 30.61
C LEU A 242 -29.45 8.90 29.22
N LEU A 243 -30.78 8.95 29.07
CA LEU A 243 -31.41 8.80 27.75
C LEU A 243 -30.93 9.86 26.75
N ALA A 244 -30.83 11.12 27.18
CA ALA A 244 -30.31 12.19 26.34
C ALA A 244 -28.86 11.93 25.88
N GLU A 245 -28.00 11.45 26.78
CA GLU A 245 -26.62 11.05 26.46
C GLU A 245 -26.58 9.88 25.46
N LEU A 246 -27.44 8.88 25.63
CA LEU A 246 -27.53 7.74 24.70
C LEU A 246 -28.04 8.18 23.31
N GLU A 247 -29.02 9.10 23.26
CA GLU A 247 -29.53 9.64 22.00
C GLU A 247 -28.48 10.48 21.26
N GLU A 248 -27.71 11.31 21.96
CA GLU A 248 -26.56 12.04 21.41
C GLU A 248 -25.52 11.07 20.85
N ASN A 249 -25.14 10.04 21.62
CA ASN A 249 -24.20 9.01 21.19
C ASN A 249 -24.66 8.27 19.92
N ALA A 250 -25.97 8.01 19.78
CA ALA A 250 -26.53 7.38 18.57
C ALA A 250 -26.42 8.29 17.34
N VAL A 251 -26.64 9.60 17.51
CA VAL A 251 -26.44 10.60 16.44
C VAL A 251 -24.96 10.64 16.01
N GLN A 252 -24.04 10.68 16.98
CA GLN A 252 -22.60 10.66 16.69
C GLN A 252 -22.18 9.36 15.97
N ALA A 253 -22.62 8.19 16.46
CA ALA A 253 -22.29 6.91 15.84
C ALA A 253 -22.79 6.80 14.39
N ARG A 254 -23.94 7.42 14.07
CA ARG A 254 -24.42 7.50 12.69
C ARG A 254 -23.53 8.36 11.82
N ASN A 255 -23.10 9.52 12.31
CA ASN A 255 -22.15 10.37 11.59
C ASN A 255 -20.82 9.65 11.34
N GLU A 256 -20.28 8.95 12.34
CA GLU A 256 -19.06 8.15 12.20
C GLU A 256 -19.18 7.04 11.14
N TRP A 257 -20.36 6.43 10.99
CA TRP A 257 -20.59 5.47 9.91
C TRP A 257 -20.62 6.13 8.52
N LYS A 258 -21.18 7.34 8.39
CA LYS A 258 -21.14 8.12 7.14
C LYS A 258 -19.71 8.49 6.76
N VAL A 259 -18.91 8.97 7.72
CA VAL A 259 -17.50 9.32 7.49
C VAL A 259 -16.68 8.09 7.09
N ALA A 260 -16.83 6.97 7.79
CA ALA A 260 -16.12 5.74 7.44
C ALA A 260 -16.51 5.21 6.05
N SER A 261 -17.80 5.33 5.69
CA SER A 261 -18.31 4.95 4.37
C SER A 261 -17.70 5.81 3.26
N ALA A 262 -17.63 7.12 3.45
CA ALA A 262 -17.03 8.05 2.50
C ALA A 262 -15.54 7.76 2.28
N GLU A 263 -14.80 7.38 3.34
CA GLU A 263 -13.39 7.02 3.22
C GLU A 263 -13.16 5.72 2.45
N LEU A 264 -13.98 4.69 2.70
CA LEU A 264 -13.92 3.46 1.90
C LEU A 264 -14.33 3.73 0.43
N ALA A 265 -15.37 4.54 0.22
CA ALA A 265 -15.78 4.96 -1.11
C ALA A 265 -14.68 5.72 -1.85
N ARG A 266 -13.89 6.55 -1.14
CA ARG A 266 -12.72 7.24 -1.70
C ARG A 266 -11.67 6.25 -2.18
N LEU A 267 -11.28 5.28 -1.34
CA LEU A 267 -10.27 4.27 -1.67
C LEU A 267 -10.69 3.38 -2.86
N LEU A 268 -11.97 2.98 -2.89
CA LEU A 268 -12.54 2.15 -3.97
C LEU A 268 -12.98 2.97 -5.20
N ARG A 269 -12.79 4.29 -5.17
CA ARG A 269 -13.22 5.23 -6.21
C ARG A 269 -14.70 5.06 -6.57
N LEU A 270 -15.56 4.99 -5.57
CA LEU A 270 -17.02 4.94 -5.69
C LEU A 270 -17.61 6.37 -5.54
N ASN A 271 -18.95 6.46 -5.55
CA ASN A 271 -19.64 7.69 -5.19
C ASN A 271 -19.37 8.04 -3.71
N PRO A 272 -18.81 9.21 -3.38
CA PRO A 272 -18.52 9.58 -1.99
C PRO A 272 -19.78 9.79 -1.13
N MET A 273 -20.94 10.00 -1.76
CA MET A 273 -22.23 10.10 -1.07
C MET A 273 -22.84 8.74 -0.73
N ALA A 274 -22.26 7.65 -1.24
CA ALA A 274 -22.73 6.30 -0.96
C ALA A 274 -22.50 5.94 0.52
N GLN A 275 -23.57 5.50 1.19
CA GLN A 275 -23.49 4.90 2.51
C GLN A 275 -23.19 3.42 2.35
N VAL A 276 -21.97 3.01 2.70
CA VAL A 276 -21.53 1.63 2.53
C VAL A 276 -22.21 0.74 3.56
N VAL A 277 -22.89 -0.30 3.08
CA VAL A 277 -23.57 -1.29 3.90
C VAL A 277 -22.86 -2.64 3.73
N PRO A 278 -21.94 -3.02 4.64
CA PRO A 278 -21.30 -4.32 4.60
C PRO A 278 -22.32 -5.48 4.61
N VAL A 279 -22.15 -6.51 3.79
CA VAL A 279 -23.09 -7.66 3.80
C VAL A 279 -22.87 -8.52 5.06
N GLU A 280 -21.61 -8.70 5.42
CA GLU A 280 -21.15 -9.43 6.58
C GLU A 280 -21.57 -8.74 7.87
N PRO A 281 -21.84 -9.47 8.96
CA PRO A 281 -22.24 -8.85 10.23
C PRO A 281 -21.06 -8.14 10.93
N PRO A 282 -21.33 -7.13 11.77
CA PRO A 282 -20.30 -6.33 12.44
C PRO A 282 -19.50 -7.08 13.52
N HIS A 283 -19.92 -8.28 13.89
CA HIS A 283 -19.22 -9.16 14.84
C HIS A 283 -18.35 -10.24 14.16
N LEU A 284 -18.30 -10.27 12.82
CA LEU A 284 -17.48 -11.24 12.09
C LEU A 284 -15.99 -11.02 12.40
N ALA A 285 -15.31 -12.08 12.84
CA ALA A 285 -13.86 -12.11 13.00
C ALA A 285 -13.23 -13.07 11.97
N LEU A 286 -12.24 -12.58 11.22
CA LEU A 286 -11.50 -13.36 10.22
C LEU A 286 -10.08 -13.64 10.70
N MET A 287 -9.64 -14.89 10.63
CA MET A 287 -8.27 -15.31 10.88
C MET A 287 -7.57 -15.65 9.56
N LEU A 288 -6.45 -14.99 9.27
CA LEU A 288 -5.59 -15.29 8.13
C LEU A 288 -4.31 -16.02 8.58
N ILE A 289 -3.71 -15.51 9.66
CA ILE A 289 -2.48 -16.01 10.26
C ILE A 289 -2.80 -16.29 11.73
N SER A 290 -2.31 -17.42 12.24
CA SER A 290 -2.50 -17.76 13.65
C SER A 290 -1.81 -16.73 14.56
N PRO A 291 -2.49 -16.19 15.58
CA PRO A 291 -1.86 -15.32 16.58
C PRO A 291 -0.74 -15.99 17.38
N SER A 292 -0.67 -17.33 17.37
CA SER A 292 0.37 -18.11 18.06
C SER A 292 1.63 -18.36 17.22
N GLN A 293 1.71 -17.83 16.00
CA GLN A 293 2.85 -18.04 15.13
C GLN A 293 4.12 -17.37 15.70
N PRO A 294 5.28 -18.06 15.73
CA PRO A 294 6.52 -17.47 16.23
C PRO A 294 7.02 -16.32 15.35
N VAL A 295 7.42 -15.23 16.00
CA VAL A 295 7.84 -13.97 15.34
C VAL A 295 9.06 -14.19 14.44
N ASP A 296 10.05 -14.98 14.87
CA ASP A 296 11.29 -15.20 14.10
C ASP A 296 11.03 -15.82 12.73
N GLY A 297 10.07 -16.75 12.65
CA GLY A 297 9.64 -17.36 11.39
C GLY A 297 8.93 -16.35 10.48
N LEU A 298 8.14 -15.45 11.07
CA LEU A 298 7.46 -14.38 10.33
C LEU A 298 8.43 -13.32 9.80
N ILE A 299 9.46 -12.95 10.57
CA ILE A 299 10.51 -12.01 10.14
C ILE A 299 11.28 -12.61 8.97
N SER A 300 11.70 -13.87 9.09
CA SER A 300 12.41 -14.58 8.02
C SER A 300 11.59 -14.63 6.74
N LEU A 301 10.28 -14.90 6.88
CA LEU A 301 9.37 -14.86 5.74
C LEU A 301 9.27 -13.45 5.15
N GLY A 302 9.04 -12.42 5.96
CA GLY A 302 8.98 -11.03 5.49
C GLY A 302 10.24 -10.57 4.76
N LEU A 303 11.43 -10.96 5.22
CA LEU A 303 12.70 -10.62 4.56
C LEU A 303 12.90 -11.30 3.20
N THR A 304 12.15 -12.36 2.90
CA THR A 304 12.28 -13.13 1.64
C THR A 304 11.15 -12.85 0.65
N SER A 305 9.94 -12.56 1.13
CA SER A 305 8.74 -12.39 0.30
C SER A 305 8.43 -10.93 -0.06
N ARG A 306 8.91 -9.94 0.71
CA ARG A 306 8.53 -8.54 0.55
C ARG A 306 8.95 -7.99 -0.82
N PRO A 307 8.01 -7.46 -1.63
CA PRO A 307 8.34 -6.93 -2.96
C PRO A 307 9.25 -5.69 -2.91
N GLU A 308 9.10 -4.84 -1.89
CA GLU A 308 9.96 -3.66 -1.69
C GLU A 308 11.44 -4.02 -1.48
N LEU A 309 11.76 -5.17 -0.86
CA LEU A 309 13.14 -5.65 -0.75
C LEU A 309 13.68 -6.10 -2.11
N SER A 310 12.87 -6.81 -2.89
CA SER A 310 13.24 -7.25 -4.24
C SER A 310 13.44 -6.05 -5.19
N SER A 311 12.63 -4.99 -5.05
CA SER A 311 12.82 -3.73 -5.78
C SER A 311 14.18 -3.10 -5.45
N ASN A 312 14.49 -2.92 -4.16
CA ASN A 312 15.74 -2.29 -3.74
C ASN A 312 16.98 -3.11 -4.07
N GLN A 313 16.89 -4.45 -4.02
CA GLN A 313 17.95 -5.32 -4.52
C GLN A 313 18.23 -5.09 -6.00
N ALA A 314 17.19 -4.94 -6.83
CA ALA A 314 17.36 -4.62 -8.25
C ALA A 314 17.97 -3.22 -8.46
N LEU A 315 17.58 -2.22 -7.65
CA LEU A 315 18.23 -0.90 -7.69
C LEU A 315 19.72 -0.96 -7.31
N VAL A 316 20.10 -1.74 -6.30
CA VAL A 316 21.51 -1.99 -5.96
C VAL A 316 22.24 -2.62 -7.16
N GLN A 317 21.64 -3.61 -7.83
CA GLN A 317 22.24 -4.20 -9.04
C GLN A 317 22.41 -3.17 -10.17
N ALA A 318 21.47 -2.24 -10.34
CA ALA A 318 21.61 -1.15 -11.30
C ALA A 318 22.85 -0.28 -10.98
N THR A 319 23.08 0.07 -9.71
CA THR A 319 24.26 0.86 -9.30
C THR A 319 25.58 0.11 -9.52
N ILE A 320 25.60 -1.22 -9.32
CA ILE A 320 26.78 -2.06 -9.57
C ILE A 320 27.14 -2.03 -11.07
N VAL A 321 26.13 -2.13 -11.94
CA VAL A 321 26.32 -2.03 -13.40
C VAL A 321 26.88 -0.66 -13.77
N LYS A 322 26.34 0.44 -13.23
CA LYS A 322 26.84 1.80 -13.46
C LYS A 322 28.27 2.02 -12.96
N LEU A 323 28.64 1.43 -11.82
CA LEU A 323 30.01 1.47 -11.34
C LEU A 323 30.96 0.73 -12.29
N LYS A 324 30.55 -0.44 -12.81
CA LYS A 324 31.33 -1.20 -13.79
C LYS A 324 31.48 -0.43 -15.11
N GLN A 325 30.42 0.25 -15.57
CA GLN A 325 30.45 1.14 -16.72
C GLN A 325 31.57 2.19 -16.59
N GLU A 326 31.61 2.95 -15.48
CA GLU A 326 32.62 3.99 -15.29
C GLU A 326 34.04 3.44 -15.10
N LYS A 327 34.20 2.25 -14.49
CA LYS A 327 35.51 1.58 -14.41
C LYS A 327 36.04 1.15 -15.78
N MET A 328 35.16 0.76 -16.69
CA MET A 328 35.53 0.28 -18.02
C MET A 328 35.67 1.40 -19.05
N ARG A 329 35.08 2.58 -18.81
CA ARG A 329 35.06 3.70 -19.76
C ARG A 329 36.43 4.08 -20.35
N PRO A 330 37.55 4.12 -19.61
CA PRO A 330 38.86 4.43 -20.19
C PRO A 330 39.41 3.34 -21.13
N PHE A 331 38.95 2.10 -20.98
CA PHE A 331 39.50 0.93 -21.69
C PHE A 331 38.69 0.54 -22.93
N ILE A 332 37.44 1.00 -23.02
CA ILE A 332 36.57 0.70 -24.16
C ILE A 332 36.44 1.99 -25.02
N PRO A 333 36.90 1.96 -26.29
CA PRO A 333 36.88 3.16 -27.12
C PRO A 333 35.48 3.51 -27.59
N SER A 334 35.20 4.80 -27.73
CA SER A 334 34.01 5.27 -28.44
C SER A 334 34.21 5.19 -29.95
N LEU A 335 33.14 4.86 -30.68
CA LEU A 335 33.15 4.89 -32.14
C LEU A 335 32.39 6.12 -32.61
N LEU A 336 33.00 6.93 -33.45
CA LEU A 336 32.38 8.10 -34.06
C LEU A 336 32.15 7.80 -35.54
N LEU A 337 30.91 7.89 -35.98
CA LEU A 337 30.51 7.73 -37.37
C LEU A 337 29.69 8.94 -37.77
N GLN A 338 30.17 9.73 -38.73
CA GLN A 338 29.47 10.93 -39.18
C GLN A 338 29.75 11.22 -40.66
N GLY A 339 28.86 11.99 -41.28
CA GLY A 339 29.16 12.64 -42.55
C GLY A 339 30.29 13.67 -42.43
N ASN A 340 30.68 14.23 -43.55
CA ASN A 340 31.63 15.33 -43.55
C ASN A 340 30.87 16.66 -43.53
N SER A 341 31.42 17.66 -42.83
CA SER A 341 30.86 19.01 -42.83
C SER A 341 30.86 19.58 -44.26
N GLY A 342 29.91 20.48 -44.54
CA GLY A 342 29.86 21.28 -45.77
C GLY A 342 31.06 22.20 -45.95
N ALA A 343 31.03 23.03 -46.99
CA ALA A 343 32.19 23.82 -47.45
C ALA A 343 32.81 24.79 -46.41
N ASN A 344 32.15 25.01 -45.26
CA ASN A 344 32.61 25.89 -44.20
C ASN A 344 33.19 25.17 -42.97
N GLY A 345 33.20 23.83 -42.95
CA GLY A 345 33.69 23.06 -41.79
C GLY A 345 32.78 23.08 -40.55
N ASN A 346 31.68 23.85 -40.59
CA ASN A 346 30.82 24.15 -39.44
C ASN A 346 29.36 23.71 -39.65
N SER A 347 29.00 23.21 -40.82
CA SER A 347 27.66 22.74 -41.09
C SER A 347 27.42 21.31 -40.63
N ALA A 348 26.14 20.97 -40.45
CA ALA A 348 25.73 19.65 -40.02
C ALA A 348 26.33 18.58 -40.96
N PRO A 349 26.97 17.52 -40.41
CA PRO A 349 27.69 16.55 -41.22
C PRO A 349 26.75 15.69 -42.07
N LEU A 350 26.47 16.11 -43.29
CA LEU A 350 25.68 15.34 -44.25
C LEU A 350 26.52 14.20 -44.84
N LEU A 351 25.92 13.03 -45.01
CA LEU A 351 26.58 11.87 -45.63
C LEU A 351 26.67 12.02 -47.14
N GLY A 352 25.77 12.79 -47.74
CA GLY A 352 25.69 12.95 -49.17
C GLY A 352 24.42 13.65 -49.61
N GLY A 353 24.24 13.78 -50.92
CA GLY A 353 23.09 14.45 -51.51
C GLY A 353 23.48 15.43 -52.61
N VAL A 354 22.60 16.39 -52.87
CA VAL A 354 22.85 17.44 -53.85
C VAL A 354 23.77 18.45 -53.20
N THR A 355 24.92 18.65 -53.82
CA THR A 355 25.83 19.72 -53.46
C THR A 355 25.97 20.66 -54.64
N SER A 356 26.02 21.95 -54.37
CA SER A 356 26.49 22.92 -55.34
C SER A 356 27.48 23.85 -54.66
N ALA A 357 28.56 24.16 -55.35
CA ALA A 357 29.58 25.05 -54.84
C ALA A 357 30.10 25.92 -55.97
N GLY A 358 30.58 27.10 -55.63
CA GLY A 358 31.29 27.93 -56.58
C GLY A 358 31.78 29.24 -56.00
N VAL A 359 32.44 29.99 -56.87
CA VAL A 359 33.10 31.26 -56.55
C VAL A 359 32.45 32.39 -57.35
N ASN A 360 32.47 33.60 -56.80
CA ASN A 360 32.07 34.84 -57.47
C ASN A 360 30.69 34.77 -58.14
N GLY A 361 29.70 34.18 -57.44
CA GLY A 361 28.31 34.09 -57.92
C GLY A 361 28.02 32.92 -58.87
N GLN A 362 29.02 32.13 -59.28
CA GLN A 362 28.80 30.93 -60.09
C GLN A 362 28.46 29.73 -59.20
N PHE A 363 27.59 28.83 -59.66
CA PHE A 363 27.25 27.56 -59.00
C PHE A 363 27.48 26.41 -59.98
N SER A 364 28.26 25.42 -59.56
CA SER A 364 28.31 24.12 -60.22
C SER A 364 27.69 23.08 -59.29
N GLY A 365 26.77 22.28 -59.81
CA GLY A 365 26.04 21.25 -59.07
C GLY A 365 26.60 19.85 -59.31
N GLY A 366 26.47 18.99 -58.32
CA GLY A 366 26.83 17.57 -58.40
C GLY A 366 26.24 16.77 -57.24
N SER A 367 26.54 15.47 -57.20
CA SER A 367 26.28 14.62 -56.04
C SER A 367 27.53 14.50 -55.17
N ARG A 368 27.33 14.37 -53.86
CA ARG A 368 28.38 14.14 -52.87
C ARG A 368 28.05 12.91 -52.05
N PHE A 369 29.08 12.15 -51.65
CA PHE A 369 29.00 11.12 -50.62
C PHE A 369 30.30 11.10 -49.82
N ASP A 370 30.22 11.39 -48.52
CA ASP A 370 31.35 11.38 -47.60
C ASP A 370 30.97 10.68 -46.29
N MET A 371 31.85 9.84 -45.78
CA MET A 371 31.70 9.17 -44.50
C MET A 371 33.02 9.20 -43.73
N ASN A 372 32.96 9.56 -42.46
CA ASN A 372 34.09 9.55 -41.54
C ASN A 372 33.80 8.59 -40.38
N ALA A 373 34.76 7.72 -40.08
CA ALA A 373 34.73 6.81 -38.96
C ALA A 373 36.01 6.97 -38.11
N ALA A 374 35.85 7.15 -36.80
CA ALA A 374 36.97 7.28 -35.87
C ALA A 374 36.75 6.41 -34.62
N VAL A 375 37.85 5.94 -34.05
CA VAL A 375 37.89 5.17 -32.80
C VAL A 375 38.65 6.00 -31.77
N LEU A 376 38.03 6.28 -30.63
CA LEU A 376 38.51 7.26 -29.66
C LEU A 376 38.60 6.64 -28.26
N TRP A 377 39.80 6.63 -27.68
CA TRP A 377 40.00 6.38 -26.25
C TRP A 377 40.02 7.72 -25.53
N GLU A 378 39.22 7.84 -24.47
CA GLU A 378 39.11 9.08 -23.70
C GLU A 378 39.66 8.88 -22.29
N LEU A 379 40.71 9.64 -21.96
CA LEU A 379 41.15 9.87 -20.59
C LEU A 379 40.63 11.23 -20.13
N LYS A 380 39.43 11.22 -19.54
CA LYS A 380 38.75 12.44 -19.10
C LYS A 380 39.58 13.18 -18.06
N ASN A 381 39.99 14.41 -18.38
CA ASN A 381 40.90 15.24 -17.58
C ASN A 381 42.19 14.49 -17.18
N PHE A 382 42.88 13.90 -18.17
CA PHE A 382 44.06 13.05 -17.95
C PHE A 382 43.81 11.86 -17.01
N GLY A 383 42.55 11.37 -16.94
CA GLY A 383 42.12 10.27 -16.07
C GLY A 383 41.65 10.69 -14.68
N LEU A 384 41.90 11.94 -14.25
CA LEU A 384 41.41 12.46 -12.96
C LEU A 384 39.89 12.56 -12.94
N GLY A 385 39.28 12.91 -14.08
CA GLY A 385 37.82 12.95 -14.25
C GLY A 385 37.19 11.56 -14.18
N ASN A 386 37.80 10.54 -14.79
CA ASN A 386 37.34 9.15 -14.67
C ASN A 386 37.41 8.66 -13.23
N ARG A 387 38.50 8.96 -12.51
CA ARG A 387 38.63 8.62 -11.08
C ARG A 387 37.53 9.28 -10.24
N ALA A 388 37.18 10.53 -10.52
CA ALA A 388 36.08 11.21 -9.84
C ALA A 388 34.73 10.54 -10.12
N LEU A 389 34.43 10.19 -11.38
CA LEU A 389 33.20 9.49 -11.76
C LEU A 389 33.10 8.10 -11.12
N ILE A 390 34.19 7.34 -11.03
CA ILE A 390 34.20 6.05 -10.34
C ILE A 390 33.87 6.23 -8.85
N LYS A 391 34.44 7.25 -8.20
CA LYS A 391 34.13 7.57 -6.79
C LYS A 391 32.68 8.00 -6.61
N ASP A 392 32.14 8.79 -7.54
CA ASP A 392 30.74 9.19 -7.55
C ASP A 392 29.80 7.98 -7.65
N ARG A 393 30.06 7.05 -8.58
CA ARG A 393 29.27 5.81 -8.69
C ARG A 393 29.42 4.87 -7.50
N GLU A 394 30.60 4.83 -6.89
CA GLU A 394 30.81 4.11 -5.65
C GLU A 394 29.96 4.70 -4.51
N GLY A 395 29.87 6.03 -4.40
CA GLY A 395 28.98 6.72 -3.47
C GLY A 395 27.51 6.33 -3.67
N HIS A 396 27.02 6.37 -4.91
CA HIS A 396 25.65 5.94 -5.24
C HIS A 396 25.39 4.47 -4.89
N ARG A 397 26.38 3.59 -5.08
CA ARG A 397 26.27 2.17 -4.68
C ARG A 397 26.16 2.01 -3.16
N GLN A 398 26.94 2.77 -2.40
CA GLN A 398 26.87 2.76 -0.94
C GLN A 398 25.53 3.28 -0.45
N GLN A 399 25.02 4.37 -1.06
CA GLN A 399 23.69 4.89 -0.74
C GLN A 399 22.60 3.83 -0.96
N ALA A 400 22.59 3.17 -2.13
CA ALA A 400 21.60 2.13 -2.42
C ALA A 400 21.69 0.92 -1.48
N LEU A 401 22.91 0.57 -0.99
CA LEU A 401 23.09 -0.49 0.00
C LEU A 401 22.55 -0.08 1.39
N VAL A 402 22.79 1.16 1.80
CA VAL A 402 22.24 1.69 3.06
C VAL A 402 20.72 1.71 2.99
N ASP A 403 20.13 2.17 1.87
CA ASP A 403 18.68 2.17 1.67
C ASP A 403 18.10 0.74 1.76
N LEU A 404 18.78 -0.26 1.19
CA LEU A 404 18.39 -1.67 1.31
C LEU A 404 18.40 -2.14 2.78
N PHE A 405 19.44 -1.82 3.55
CA PHE A 405 19.53 -2.20 4.97
C PHE A 405 18.47 -1.50 5.82
N MET A 406 18.21 -0.21 5.58
CA MET A 406 17.13 0.51 6.26
C MET A 406 15.76 -0.14 6.01
N ILE A 407 15.52 -0.64 4.81
CA ILE A 407 14.27 -1.33 4.48
C ILE A 407 14.21 -2.72 5.11
N GLN A 408 15.34 -3.44 5.20
CA GLN A 408 15.39 -4.72 5.94
C GLN A 408 15.05 -4.52 7.42
N ASP A 409 15.65 -3.53 8.06
CA ASP A 409 15.36 -3.19 9.46
C ASP A 409 13.91 -2.78 9.65
N ARG A 410 13.37 -1.94 8.74
CA ARG A 410 11.96 -1.55 8.74
C ARG A 410 11.03 -2.76 8.62
N VAL A 411 11.31 -3.68 7.68
CA VAL A 411 10.48 -4.88 7.48
C VAL A 411 10.48 -5.76 8.73
N ALA A 412 11.64 -5.99 9.34
CA ALA A 412 11.73 -6.78 10.57
C ALA A 412 10.93 -6.14 11.72
N ALA A 413 11.06 -4.82 11.89
CA ALA A 413 10.30 -4.07 12.90
C ALA A 413 8.80 -4.08 12.64
N GLU A 414 8.36 -3.87 11.39
CA GLU A 414 6.94 -3.89 11.00
C GLU A 414 6.29 -5.26 11.27
N VAL A 415 7.00 -6.37 10.99
CA VAL A 415 6.51 -7.73 11.26
C VAL A 415 6.42 -8.00 12.76
N ALA A 416 7.44 -7.63 13.54
CA ALA A 416 7.40 -7.80 14.99
C ALA A 416 6.27 -7.00 15.63
N GLN A 417 6.08 -5.74 15.18
CA GLN A 417 5.01 -4.88 15.67
C GLN A 417 3.63 -5.38 15.27
N SER A 418 3.43 -5.80 14.02
CA SER A 418 2.12 -6.28 13.54
C SER A 418 1.72 -7.57 14.24
N GLN A 419 2.67 -8.47 14.53
CA GLN A 419 2.39 -9.65 15.33
C GLN A 419 2.09 -9.31 16.79
N SER A 420 2.85 -8.42 17.43
CA SER A 420 2.51 -7.96 18.78
C SER A 420 1.10 -7.35 18.85
N GLN A 421 0.72 -6.56 17.85
CA GLN A 421 -0.63 -6.00 17.72
C GLN A 421 -1.69 -7.09 17.55
N LEU A 422 -1.44 -8.10 16.71
CA LEU A 422 -2.36 -9.21 16.48
C LEU A 422 -2.55 -10.06 17.74
N SER A 423 -1.47 -10.45 18.40
CA SER A 423 -1.52 -11.19 19.67
C SER A 423 -2.32 -10.42 20.72
N SER A 424 -2.05 -9.13 20.91
CA SER A 424 -2.82 -8.29 21.83
C SER A 424 -4.29 -8.14 21.43
N ALA A 425 -4.58 -7.99 20.13
CA ALA A 425 -5.95 -7.90 19.64
C ALA A 425 -6.74 -9.21 19.86
N SER A 426 -6.07 -10.37 19.72
CA SER A 426 -6.64 -11.68 20.00
C SER A 426 -7.10 -11.77 21.46
N ASP A 427 -6.25 -11.37 22.41
CA ASP A 427 -6.60 -11.37 23.83
C ASP A 427 -7.74 -10.39 24.13
N ARG A 428 -7.69 -9.18 23.57
CA ARG A 428 -8.72 -8.14 23.76
C ARG A 428 -10.10 -8.56 23.26
N ILE A 429 -10.21 -9.37 22.21
CA ILE A 429 -11.52 -9.89 21.80
C ILE A 429 -12.12 -10.74 22.91
N SER A 430 -11.34 -11.66 23.49
CA SER A 430 -11.85 -12.57 24.51
C SER A 430 -12.36 -11.82 25.74
N PHE A 431 -11.63 -10.80 26.19
CA PHE A 431 -12.05 -9.95 27.31
C PHE A 431 -13.27 -9.08 26.95
N ALA A 432 -13.34 -8.55 25.73
CA ALA A 432 -14.48 -7.74 25.31
C ALA A 432 -15.76 -8.57 25.14
N ASP A 433 -15.65 -9.80 24.65
CA ASP A 433 -16.78 -10.75 24.56
C ASP A 433 -17.30 -11.13 25.95
N ALA A 434 -16.41 -11.51 26.87
CA ALA A 434 -16.78 -11.79 28.25
C ALA A 434 -17.38 -10.57 28.96
N GLY A 435 -16.79 -9.39 28.75
CA GLY A 435 -17.27 -8.12 29.28
C GLY A 435 -18.68 -7.78 28.80
N LEU A 436 -18.97 -7.99 27.51
CA LEU A 436 -20.30 -7.76 26.94
C LEU A 436 -21.34 -8.74 27.48
N LYS A 437 -21.02 -10.04 27.56
CA LYS A 437 -21.91 -11.05 28.16
C LYS A 437 -22.26 -10.71 29.60
N ASN A 438 -21.27 -10.32 30.40
CA ASN A 438 -21.48 -9.94 31.80
C ASN A 438 -22.28 -8.63 31.93
N ALA A 439 -22.04 -7.65 31.06
CA ALA A 439 -22.81 -6.40 31.06
C ALA A 439 -24.28 -6.62 30.69
N LEU A 440 -24.56 -7.52 29.74
CA LEU A 440 -25.93 -7.92 29.39
C LEU A 440 -26.64 -8.58 30.59
N ILE A 441 -25.99 -9.56 31.22
CA ILE A 441 -26.53 -10.24 32.42
C ILE A 441 -26.77 -9.23 33.55
N SER A 442 -25.83 -8.30 33.77
CA SER A 442 -25.95 -7.25 34.78
C SER A 442 -27.13 -6.33 34.49
N TYR A 443 -27.28 -5.85 33.25
CA TYR A 443 -28.40 -4.99 32.85
C TYR A 443 -29.75 -5.69 33.04
N ASP A 444 -29.90 -6.91 32.50
CA ASP A 444 -31.15 -7.66 32.57
C ASP A 444 -31.52 -8.00 34.02
N GLY A 445 -30.54 -8.39 34.83
CA GLY A 445 -30.72 -8.66 36.26
C GLY A 445 -31.16 -7.42 37.05
N ASN A 446 -30.49 -6.28 36.83
CA ASN A 446 -30.85 -5.02 37.49
C ASN A 446 -32.24 -4.52 37.05
N LEU A 447 -32.56 -4.61 35.76
CA LEU A 447 -33.86 -4.21 35.22
C LEU A 447 -35.00 -5.06 35.79
N LYS A 448 -34.77 -6.38 35.91
CA LYS A 448 -35.70 -7.30 36.56
C LYS A 448 -35.87 -6.97 38.04
N GLY A 449 -34.78 -6.80 38.79
CA GLY A 449 -34.81 -6.45 40.21
C GLY A 449 -35.48 -5.09 40.49
N MET A 450 -35.40 -4.15 39.56
CA MET A 450 -36.13 -2.87 39.65
C MET A 450 -37.65 -3.04 39.55
N SER A 451 -38.13 -4.14 38.97
CA SER A 451 -39.56 -4.47 38.90
C SER A 451 -40.03 -5.33 40.09
N GLU A 452 -39.12 -5.72 40.98
CA GLU A 452 -39.39 -6.54 42.16
C GLU A 452 -39.35 -5.66 43.43
N THR A 453 -40.15 -6.03 44.43
CA THR A 453 -40.16 -5.35 45.74
C THR A 453 -39.84 -6.34 46.85
N THR A 454 -39.12 -5.86 47.86
CA THR A 454 -38.89 -6.55 49.12
C THR A 454 -39.48 -5.73 50.26
N ARG A 455 -39.67 -6.36 51.42
CA ARG A 455 -40.26 -5.71 52.59
C ARG A 455 -39.21 -5.60 53.70
N PHE A 456 -39.06 -4.40 54.25
CA PHE A 456 -38.25 -4.15 55.45
C PHE A 456 -39.16 -3.51 56.51
N GLY A 457 -39.56 -4.29 57.52
CA GLY A 457 -40.64 -3.91 58.43
C GLY A 457 -41.98 -3.80 57.68
N ASP A 458 -42.67 -2.67 57.82
CA ASP A 458 -43.94 -2.40 57.11
C ASP A 458 -43.76 -1.62 55.79
N VAL A 459 -42.52 -1.34 55.38
CA VAL A 459 -42.22 -0.55 54.17
C VAL A 459 -41.85 -1.47 53.00
N LEU A 460 -42.53 -1.29 51.87
CA LEU A 460 -42.15 -1.88 50.59
C LEU A 460 -41.01 -1.06 49.98
N MET A 461 -39.91 -1.73 49.64
CA MET A 461 -38.76 -1.13 48.98
C MET A 461 -38.42 -1.92 47.72
N LEU A 462 -37.88 -1.23 46.71
CA LEU A 462 -37.40 -1.89 45.50
C LEU A 462 -36.18 -2.77 45.80
N VAL A 463 -36.09 -3.94 45.16
CA VAL A 463 -34.91 -4.81 45.29
C VAL A 463 -33.68 -4.11 44.73
N ASN A 464 -33.82 -3.53 43.53
CA ASN A 464 -32.82 -2.66 42.92
C ASN A 464 -33.47 -1.32 42.61
N ARG A 465 -32.77 -0.20 42.82
CA ARG A 465 -33.31 1.13 42.51
C ARG A 465 -33.02 1.44 41.03
N PRO A 466 -33.67 2.48 40.46
CA PRO A 466 -33.40 2.89 39.08
C PRO A 466 -31.94 3.24 38.82
N GLN A 467 -31.22 3.81 39.79
CA GLN A 467 -29.81 4.17 39.65
C GLN A 467 -28.90 2.97 39.33
N GLU A 468 -29.19 1.76 39.84
CA GLU A 468 -28.40 0.56 39.54
C GLU A 468 -28.62 0.13 38.08
N VAL A 469 -29.84 0.32 37.55
CA VAL A 469 -30.13 0.08 36.12
C VAL A 469 -29.47 1.13 35.24
N VAL A 470 -29.46 2.40 35.65
CA VAL A 470 -28.72 3.49 34.97
C VAL A 470 -27.24 3.11 34.86
N ALA A 471 -26.61 2.71 35.97
CA ALA A 471 -25.21 2.30 35.98
C ALA A 471 -24.95 1.06 35.12
N ALA A 472 -25.83 0.06 35.17
CA ALA A 472 -25.71 -1.14 34.35
C ALA A 472 -25.88 -0.84 32.85
N LEU A 473 -26.78 0.07 32.47
CA LEU A 473 -26.99 0.48 31.08
C LEU A 473 -25.79 1.29 30.55
N GLN A 474 -25.19 2.17 31.35
CA GLN A 474 -23.93 2.84 31.01
C GLN A 474 -22.78 1.84 30.80
N GLN A 475 -22.68 0.82 31.65
CA GLN A 475 -21.69 -0.25 31.48
C GLN A 475 -21.94 -1.07 30.22
N LEU A 476 -23.21 -1.34 29.89
CA LEU A 476 -23.59 -2.06 28.67
C LEU A 476 -23.23 -1.27 27.40
N ASP A 477 -23.50 0.04 27.38
CA ASP A 477 -23.09 0.91 26.27
C ASP A 477 -21.56 0.90 26.06
N ASN A 478 -20.80 1.01 27.15
CA ASN A 478 -19.34 0.86 27.11
C ASN A 478 -18.90 -0.53 26.59
N ALA A 479 -19.57 -1.59 27.02
CA ALA A 479 -19.25 -2.95 26.59
C ALA A 479 -19.53 -3.17 25.10
N TYR A 480 -20.62 -2.61 24.54
CA TYR A 480 -20.86 -2.64 23.09
C TYR A 480 -19.75 -1.94 22.32
N ARG A 481 -19.35 -0.74 22.75
CA ARG A 481 -18.25 0.02 22.11
C ARG A 481 -16.94 -0.78 22.13
N ASN A 482 -16.60 -1.36 23.27
CA ASN A 482 -15.39 -2.17 23.43
C ASN A 482 -15.42 -3.44 22.59
N TYR A 483 -16.56 -4.13 22.53
CA TYR A 483 -16.72 -5.36 21.74
C TYR A 483 -16.50 -5.12 20.25
N PHE A 484 -17.25 -4.19 19.64
CA PHE A 484 -17.11 -3.92 18.21
C PHE A 484 -15.74 -3.35 17.86
N LYS A 485 -15.15 -2.53 18.73
CA LYS A 485 -13.77 -2.06 18.55
C LYS A 485 -12.78 -3.23 18.55
N SER A 486 -12.85 -4.12 19.54
CA SER A 486 -11.91 -5.24 19.68
C SER A 486 -12.00 -6.24 18.53
N VAL A 487 -13.21 -6.59 18.09
CA VAL A 487 -13.41 -7.48 16.93
C VAL A 487 -12.79 -6.88 15.67
N GLN A 488 -13.02 -5.60 15.42
CA GLN A 488 -12.50 -4.96 14.22
C GLN A 488 -11.00 -4.62 14.32
N ASP A 489 -10.46 -4.39 15.52
CA ASP A 489 -9.02 -4.27 15.76
C ASP A 489 -8.28 -5.56 15.41
N TYR A 490 -8.85 -6.71 15.73
CA TYR A 490 -8.29 -8.01 15.35
C TYR A 490 -8.29 -8.22 13.84
N ASN A 491 -9.42 -7.95 13.18
CA ASN A 491 -9.50 -8.02 11.72
C ASN A 491 -8.45 -7.12 11.08
N ARG A 492 -8.34 -5.85 11.49
CA ARG A 492 -7.29 -4.94 10.99
C ARG A 492 -5.88 -5.48 11.23
N SER A 493 -5.62 -6.04 12.41
CA SER A 493 -4.30 -6.58 12.77
C SER A 493 -3.92 -7.79 11.91
N GLN A 494 -4.90 -8.63 11.53
CA GLN A 494 -4.69 -9.75 10.59
C GLN A 494 -4.20 -9.26 9.22
N PHE A 495 -4.85 -8.26 8.62
CA PHE A 495 -4.44 -7.72 7.33
C PHE A 495 -3.14 -6.90 7.39
N LYS A 496 -2.89 -6.20 8.50
CA LYS A 496 -1.59 -5.56 8.75
C LYS A 496 -0.46 -6.58 8.81
N LEU A 497 -0.65 -7.69 9.53
CA LEU A 497 0.33 -8.77 9.59
C LEU A 497 0.52 -9.41 8.21
N PHE A 498 -0.57 -9.71 7.51
CA PHE A 498 -0.54 -10.27 6.15
C PHE A 498 0.30 -9.42 5.19
N ARG A 499 0.07 -8.10 5.14
CA ARG A 499 0.89 -7.15 4.36
C ARG A 499 2.32 -7.12 4.87
N SER A 500 2.53 -7.09 6.18
CA SER A 500 3.88 -6.96 6.75
C SER A 500 4.78 -8.16 6.44
N VAL A 501 4.19 -9.35 6.34
CA VAL A 501 4.85 -10.61 5.99
C VAL A 501 5.02 -10.74 4.47
N GLY A 502 4.44 -9.84 3.66
CA GLY A 502 4.68 -9.75 2.23
C GLY A 502 3.91 -10.75 1.36
N PHE A 503 2.84 -11.36 1.86
CA PHE A 503 1.99 -12.23 1.03
C PHE A 503 1.37 -11.44 -0.13
N PRO A 504 1.32 -12.01 -1.35
CA PRO A 504 0.75 -11.32 -2.48
C PRO A 504 -0.76 -11.17 -2.33
N ALA A 505 -1.25 -9.97 -2.63
CA ALA A 505 -2.66 -9.60 -2.56
C ALA A 505 -3.59 -10.57 -3.31
N GLU A 506 -3.12 -11.13 -4.42
CA GLU A 506 -3.86 -12.00 -5.32
C GLU A 506 -4.31 -13.31 -4.66
N VAL A 507 -3.58 -13.78 -3.64
CA VAL A 507 -3.92 -15.02 -2.91
C VAL A 507 -5.30 -14.92 -2.24
N LEU A 508 -5.70 -13.72 -1.81
CA LEU A 508 -7.01 -13.49 -1.20
C LEU A 508 -8.14 -13.32 -2.22
N ALA A 509 -7.81 -12.95 -3.46
CA ALA A 509 -8.78 -12.73 -4.54
C ALA A 509 -9.21 -14.04 -5.24
N ILE A 510 -8.36 -15.08 -5.22
CA ILE A 510 -8.54 -16.30 -6.02
C ILE A 510 -9.37 -17.37 -5.30
N GLN A 511 -9.51 -17.32 -3.96
CA GLN A 511 -10.03 -18.47 -3.19
C GLN A 511 -11.56 -18.53 -2.99
N LYS A 512 -12.33 -17.46 -3.21
CA LYS A 512 -13.81 -17.48 -3.16
C LYS A 512 -14.44 -16.45 -4.12
N THR A 513 -15.45 -16.87 -4.88
CA THR A 513 -16.32 -15.96 -5.66
C THR A 513 -17.08 -15.02 -4.72
N ALA A 514 -17.27 -13.76 -5.13
CA ALA A 514 -17.93 -12.71 -4.33
C ALA A 514 -19.44 -12.93 -4.07
N GLY A 515 -19.91 -14.19 -4.09
CA GLY A 515 -21.32 -14.54 -3.98
C GLY A 515 -22.12 -14.18 -5.23
N GLN A 516 -23.45 -14.07 -5.06
CA GLN A 516 -24.35 -13.63 -6.11
C GLN A 516 -24.08 -12.15 -6.44
N GLN A 517 -23.93 -11.83 -7.73
CA GLN A 517 -23.77 -10.47 -8.19
C GLN A 517 -25.05 -9.68 -7.93
N ILE A 518 -24.90 -8.52 -7.28
CA ILE A 518 -25.97 -7.55 -7.07
C ILE A 518 -25.65 -6.38 -7.99
N ASP A 519 -26.62 -5.97 -8.82
CA ASP A 519 -26.48 -4.77 -9.63
C ASP A 519 -26.58 -3.55 -8.72
N VAL A 520 -25.47 -2.82 -8.64
CA VAL A 520 -25.36 -1.61 -7.82
C VAL A 520 -24.78 -0.51 -8.69
N ASP A 521 -25.36 0.69 -8.61
CA ASP A 521 -24.80 1.85 -9.29
C ASP A 521 -23.44 2.22 -8.67
N THR A 522 -22.38 2.05 -9.46
CA THR A 522 -21.01 2.41 -9.08
C THR A 522 -20.52 3.67 -9.79
N SER A 523 -21.42 4.39 -10.48
CA SER A 523 -21.11 5.65 -11.13
C SER A 523 -20.64 6.69 -10.11
N ARG A 524 -19.77 7.58 -10.57
CA ARG A 524 -19.32 8.73 -9.78
C ARG A 524 -20.03 9.97 -10.29
N PRO A 525 -20.29 10.97 -9.41
CA PRO A 525 -20.71 12.29 -9.84
C PRO A 525 -19.83 12.83 -10.98
N PHE A 526 -20.42 13.55 -11.93
CA PHE A 526 -19.72 14.01 -13.15
C PHE A 526 -18.52 14.92 -12.86
N ASP A 527 -18.54 15.63 -11.73
CA ASP A 527 -17.44 16.47 -11.26
C ASP A 527 -16.19 15.70 -10.80
N LEU A 528 -16.30 14.37 -10.64
CA LEU A 528 -15.19 13.52 -10.19
C LEU A 528 -14.54 12.77 -11.35
N PRO A 529 -13.21 12.52 -11.30
CA PRO A 529 -12.52 11.75 -12.34
C PRO A 529 -13.15 10.36 -12.55
N PRO A 530 -13.33 9.89 -13.79
CA PRO A 530 -13.94 8.59 -14.07
C PRO A 530 -13.09 7.45 -13.50
N VAL A 531 -13.74 6.36 -13.10
CA VAL A 531 -13.08 5.18 -12.51
C VAL A 531 -12.07 4.56 -13.47
N THR A 532 -12.39 4.53 -14.77
CA THR A 532 -11.53 3.99 -15.82
C THR A 532 -10.79 5.11 -16.55
N GLY A 533 -9.46 5.02 -16.59
CA GLY A 533 -8.59 5.90 -17.36
C GLY A 533 -8.38 7.26 -16.69
N ILE A 534 -7.11 7.61 -16.47
CA ILE A 534 -6.75 9.03 -16.52
C ILE A 534 -7.17 9.47 -17.93
N PRO A 535 -7.96 10.55 -18.12
CA PRO A 535 -8.53 10.92 -19.43
C PRO A 535 -7.49 11.08 -20.56
N TYR A 536 -6.19 11.13 -20.22
CA TYR A 536 -5.07 11.21 -21.16
C TYR A 536 -4.28 9.90 -21.36
N ALA A 537 -4.57 8.81 -20.64
CA ALA A 537 -3.86 7.53 -20.74
C ALA A 537 -4.37 6.62 -21.87
N ASN A 538 -5.58 6.87 -22.39
CA ASN A 538 -6.18 6.11 -23.49
C ASN A 538 -5.80 6.64 -24.89
N MET A 539 -4.78 7.51 -25.00
CA MET A 539 -4.03 7.58 -26.26
C MET A 539 -3.23 6.30 -26.35
N SER A 540 -3.87 5.26 -26.88
CA SER A 540 -3.21 4.07 -27.40
C SER A 540 -2.17 4.52 -28.41
N TYR A 541 -0.93 4.74 -27.93
CA TYR A 541 0.22 4.69 -28.81
C TYR A 541 0.31 3.25 -29.27
N ASN A 542 -0.29 3.03 -30.44
CA ASN A 542 -0.29 1.77 -31.15
C ASN A 542 1.18 1.36 -31.37
N THR A 543 1.75 0.55 -30.49
CA THR A 543 3.12 0.02 -30.60
C THR A 543 3.20 -1.11 -31.63
N SER A 544 2.55 -0.93 -32.78
CA SER A 544 2.56 -1.88 -33.90
C SER A 544 2.23 -1.16 -35.22
N SER A 545 3.10 -0.26 -35.64
CA SER A 545 3.37 0.01 -37.06
C SER A 545 4.51 1.01 -37.19
N ALA A 546 5.74 0.52 -37.06
CA ALA A 546 6.81 1.15 -37.84
C ALA A 546 6.42 0.95 -39.33
N PRO A 547 6.27 2.00 -40.15
CA PRO A 547 6.14 1.81 -41.58
C PRO A 547 7.46 1.20 -42.05
N LEU A 548 7.42 -0.05 -42.51
CA LEU A 548 8.48 -0.57 -43.36
C LEU A 548 8.61 0.37 -44.56
N PRO A 549 9.82 0.79 -44.95
CA PRO A 549 9.98 1.61 -46.15
C PRO A 549 9.44 0.85 -47.36
N PRO A 550 8.83 1.54 -48.35
CA PRO A 550 8.35 0.89 -49.56
C PRO A 550 9.53 0.20 -50.26
N LYS A 551 9.37 -1.09 -50.54
CA LYS A 551 10.22 -1.79 -51.50
C LYS A 551 9.92 -1.21 -52.87
N ASN A 552 10.85 -0.41 -53.39
CA ASN A 552 11.08 -0.26 -54.82
C ASN A 552 12.47 -0.79 -55.12
#